data_AF-A0A3B0W822-F1
#
_entry.id   AF-A0A3B0W822-F1
#
_cell.length_a   1.000
_cell.length_b   1.000
_cell.length_c   1.000
_cell.angle_alpha   90.00
_cell.angle_beta   90.00
_cell.angle_gamma   90.00
#
_symmetry.space_group_name_H-M   'P 1'
#
loop_
_entity.id
_entity.type
_entity.pdbx_description
1 polymer ?
#
loop_
_entity_poly.entity_id
_entity_poly.type
_entity_poly.pdbx_seq_one_letter_code
_entity_poly.pdbx_strand_id
1 'polypeptide(L)' 'QYCNLEISTASQHGHDPDWIEAMLFAYLAYMRITKQKLNLSSITGSSQVLLAGDIV' A
#
# COMPACT_ATOMS: atom_id res chain seq x y z
N GLN A 1 -26.81 7.41 6.18
CA GLN A 1 -25.55 6.76 6.59
C GLN A 1 -25.81 5.27 6.73
N TYR A 2 -25.13 4.43 5.94
CA TYR A 2 -25.31 2.97 5.97
C TYR A 2 -24.50 2.28 7.09
N CYS A 3 -23.46 2.95 7.57
CA CYS A 3 -22.60 2.49 8.66
C CYS A 3 -22.51 3.60 9.71
N ASN A 4 -22.60 3.26 10.99
CA ASN A 4 -22.40 4.21 12.09
C ASN A 4 -20.90 4.46 12.33
N LEU A 5 -20.22 4.93 11.29
CA LEU A 5 -18.77 5.18 11.27
C LEU A 5 -18.52 6.62 10.81
N GLU A 6 -17.47 7.21 11.36
CA GLU A 6 -16.94 8.48 10.88
C GLU A 6 -16.38 8.31 9.47
N ILE A 7 -16.71 9.24 8.58
CA ILE A 7 -16.28 9.22 7.18
C ILE A 7 -15.32 10.38 6.99
N SER A 8 -14.08 10.06 6.65
CA SER A 8 -12.99 11.00 6.38
C SER A 8 -12.27 10.65 5.08
N THR A 9 -11.67 11.66 4.45
CA THR A 9 -10.81 11.47 3.28
C THR A 9 -9.34 11.36 3.70
N ALA A 10 -8.53 10.74 2.84
CA ALA A 10 -7.08 10.68 3.05
C ALA A 10 -6.44 12.09 3.20
N SER A 11 -7.05 13.12 2.61
CA SER A 11 -6.56 14.51 2.70
C SER A 11 -6.55 15.05 4.13
N GLN A 12 -7.43 14.57 4.99
CA GLN A 12 -7.44 14.92 6.42
C GLN A 12 -6.22 14.32 7.17
N HIS A 13 -5.51 13.38 6.55
CA HIS A 13 -4.30 12.73 7.06
C HIS A 13 -3.04 13.12 6.28
N GLY A 14 -3.09 14.18 5.46
CA GLY A 14 -1.94 14.70 4.72
C GLY A 14 -1.63 13.99 3.40
N HIS A 15 -2.56 13.17 2.89
CA HIS A 15 -2.41 12.48 1.62
C HIS A 15 -3.53 12.84 0.66
N ASP A 16 -3.19 13.31 -0.54
CA ASP A 16 -4.20 13.55 -1.55
C ASP A 16 -4.81 12.20 -2.01
N PRO A 17 -6.14 12.01 -1.88
CA PRO A 17 -6.80 10.77 -2.26
C PRO A 17 -6.59 10.40 -3.73
N ASP A 18 -6.45 11.39 -4.63
CA ASP A 18 -6.26 11.14 -6.06
C ASP A 18 -4.88 10.55 -6.37
N TRP A 19 -3.91 10.72 -5.45
CA TRP A 19 -2.52 10.29 -5.64
C TRP A 19 -2.11 9.12 -4.74
N ILE A 20 -2.98 8.65 -3.85
CA ILE A 20 -2.62 7.66 -2.83
C ILE A 20 -2.15 6.33 -3.45
N GLU A 21 -2.73 5.92 -4.58
CA GLU A 21 -2.31 4.71 -5.30
C GLU A 21 -0.93 4.88 -5.96
N ALA A 22 -0.65 6.05 -6.54
CA ALA A 22 0.67 6.35 -7.09
C ALA A 22 1.75 6.37 -5.99
N MET A 23 1.43 6.93 -4.82
CA MET A 23 2.30 6.90 -3.65
C MET A 23 2.58 5.47 -3.18
N LEU A 24 1.57 4.58 -3.21
CA LEU A 24 1.74 3.17 -2.90
C LEU A 24 2.74 2.50 -3.86
N PHE A 25 2.63 2.72 -5.18
CA PHE A 25 3.59 2.16 -6.14
C PHE A 25 5.01 2.70 -5.93
N ALA A 26 5.17 3.99 -5.64
CA ALA A 26 6.47 4.56 -5.30
C ALA A 26 7.07 3.91 -4.04
N TYR A 27 6.25 3.67 -3.03
CA TYR A 27 6.67 2.96 -1.82
C TYR A 27 7.07 1.51 -2.11
N LEU A 28 6.32 0.77 -2.93
CA LEU A 28 6.68 -0.59 -3.34
C LEU A 28 8.02 -0.64 -4.10
N ALA A 29 8.29 0.34 -4.96
CA ALA A 29 9.58 0.48 -5.65
C ALA A 29 10.73 0.74 -4.65
N TYR A 30 10.53 1.62 -3.67
CA TYR A 30 11.50 1.84 -2.59
C TYR A 30 11.79 0.55 -1.80
N MET A 31 10.75 -0.22 -1.45
CA MET A 31 10.90 -1.50 -0.75
C MET A 31 11.70 -2.50 -1.58
N ARG A 32 11.49 -2.56 -2.90
CA ARG A 32 12.26 -3.40 -3.83
C ARG A 32 13.74 -3.02 -3.84
N ILE A 33 14.04 -1.73 -4.03
CA ILE A 33 15.43 -1.22 -4.12
C ILE A 33 16.18 -1.43 -2.80
N THR A 34 15.49 -1.23 -1.67
CA THR A 34 16.05 -1.45 -0.32
C THR A 34 15.98 -2.91 0.15
N LYS A 35 15.50 -3.84 -0.69
CA LYS A 35 15.40 -5.28 -0.43
C LYS A 35 14.56 -5.61 0.81
N GLN A 36 13.56 -4.78 1.11
CA GLN A 36 12.62 -5.04 2.19
C GLN A 36 11.48 -5.92 1.70
N LYS A 37 11.41 -7.15 2.23
CA LYS A 37 10.34 -8.10 1.89
C LYS A 37 9.04 -7.71 2.59
N LEU A 38 7.92 -7.93 1.90
CA LEU A 38 6.59 -7.67 2.39
C LEU A 38 5.89 -8.99 2.71
N ASN A 39 5.28 -9.07 3.89
CA ASN A 39 4.34 -10.13 4.21
C ASN A 39 2.93 -9.62 3.93
N LEU A 40 2.29 -10.16 2.89
CA LEU A 40 0.95 -9.77 2.47
C LEU A 40 -0.06 -10.90 2.60
N SER A 41 0.28 -11.99 3.31
CA SER A 41 -0.53 -13.22 3.35
C SER A 41 -1.96 -12.99 3.86
N SER A 42 -2.15 -12.10 4.85
CA SER A 42 -3.47 -11.78 5.41
C SER A 42 -4.39 -11.02 4.43
N ILE A 43 -3.82 -10.37 3.42
CA ILE A 43 -4.56 -9.55 2.44
C ILE A 43 -4.69 -10.28 1.11
N THR A 44 -3.60 -10.91 0.63
CA THR A 44 -3.53 -11.53 -0.70
C THR A 44 -3.69 -13.05 -0.68
N GLY A 45 -3.61 -13.69 0.49
CA GLY A 45 -3.57 -15.16 0.60
C GLY A 45 -2.23 -15.77 0.16
N SER A 46 -1.21 -14.97 -0.10
CA SER A 46 0.13 -15.47 -0.50
C SER A 46 0.72 -16.41 0.56
N SER A 47 1.39 -17.47 0.11
CA SER A 47 2.03 -18.47 0.98
C SER A 47 3.43 -18.07 1.45
N GLN A 48 3.96 -16.94 0.97
CA GLN A 48 5.35 -16.56 1.20
C GLN A 48 5.53 -15.04 1.31
N VAL A 49 6.50 -14.64 2.13
CA VAL A 49 7.00 -13.27 2.21
C VAL A 49 7.90 -13.00 1.00
N LEU A 50 7.64 -11.92 0.25
CA LEU A 50 8.29 -11.68 -1.04
C LEU A 50 8.74 -10.23 -1.24
N LEU A 51 9.63 -10.01 -2.22
CA LEU A 51 9.91 -8.68 -2.75
C LEU A 51 8.93 -8.39 -3.89
N ALA A 52 8.08 -7.38 -3.74
CA ALA A 52 7.13 -7.00 -4.77
C ALA A 52 7.84 -6.29 -5.94
N GLY A 53 7.36 -6.51 -7.17
CA GLY A 53 7.92 -5.92 -8.40
C GLY A 53 9.20 -6.60 -8.89
N ASP A 54 9.84 -6.00 -9.90
CA ASP A 54 11.14 -6.41 -10.43
C ASP A 54 11.96 -5.19 -10.88
N ILE A 55 13.28 -5.37 -11.04
CA ILE A 55 14.18 -4.40 -11.64
C ILE A 55 14.73 -5.06 -12.91
N VAL A 56 14.18 -4.66 -14.06
CA VAL A 56 14.61 -5.12 -15.40
C VAL A 56 15.68 -4.20 -15.98
#